data_AF-K4JY76-F1
#
_entry.id   AF-K4JY76-F1
#
_cell.length_a   1.000
_cell.length_b   1.000
_cell.length_c   1.000
_cell.angle_alpha   90.00
_cell.angle_beta   90.00
_cell.angle_gamma   90.00
#
_symmetry.space_group_name_H-M   'P 1'
#
loop_
_entity.id
_entity.type
_entity.pdbx_description
1 polymer ?
#
loop_
_entity_poly.entity_id
_entity_poly.type
_entity_poly.pdbx_seq_one_letter_code
_entity_poly.pdbx_strand_id
1 'polypeptide(L)' 'GDDCVAVKSGKIWQGRTLRMPCEEIEIAWCAMLDGHGGVTISSEMAGGVRHVRVHHCWMRGNDRGLRIKT' A
#
# COMPACT_ATOMS: atom_id res chain seq x y z
N GLY A 1 -8.36 -1.47 13.74
CA GLY A 1 -8.49 -2.15 12.43
C GLY A 1 -7.14 -2.71 12.00
N ASP A 2 -6.88 -2.82 10.70
CA ASP A 2 -5.52 -3.08 10.17
C ASP A 2 -5.07 -1.86 9.33
N ASP A 3 -4.45 -2.04 8.17
CA ASP A 3 -4.06 -0.96 7.27
C ASP A 3 -5.29 -0.33 6.55
N CYS A 4 -5.36 1.00 6.44
CA CYS A 4 -6.46 1.69 5.74
C CYS A 4 -6.42 1.47 4.23
N VAL A 5 -5.25 1.60 3.62
CA VAL A 5 -5.01 1.27 2.20
C VAL A 5 -3.78 0.36 2.11
N ALA A 6 -3.94 -0.85 1.60
CA ALA A 6 -2.85 -1.82 1.41
C ALA A 6 -2.63 -2.11 -0.09
N VAL A 7 -1.47 -1.71 -0.61
CA VAL A 7 -1.03 -1.97 -1.99
C VAL A 7 -0.23 -3.27 -2.03
N LYS A 8 -0.66 -4.19 -2.89
CA LYS A 8 -0.08 -5.54 -3.03
C LYS A 8 0.06 -5.92 -4.51
N SER A 9 1.01 -6.80 -4.81
CA SER A 9 1.24 -7.39 -6.14
C SER A 9 1.53 -8.89 -6.11
N GLY A 10 1.00 -9.58 -5.10
CA GLY A 10 0.98 -11.03 -5.02
C GLY A 10 2.15 -11.65 -4.24
N LYS A 11 1.95 -12.92 -3.87
CA LYS A 11 2.97 -13.73 -3.19
C LYS A 11 4.05 -14.16 -4.17
N ILE A 12 5.17 -14.67 -3.65
CA ILE A 12 6.37 -15.03 -4.43
C ILE A 12 6.05 -15.86 -5.68
N TRP A 13 5.18 -16.87 -5.58
CA TRP A 13 4.84 -17.69 -6.76
C TRP A 13 4.09 -16.87 -7.82
N GLN A 14 3.16 -16.00 -7.41
CA GLN A 14 2.40 -15.15 -8.32
C GLN A 14 3.30 -14.11 -8.98
N GLY A 15 4.21 -13.50 -8.23
CA GLY A 15 5.20 -12.57 -8.78
C GLY A 15 6.10 -13.23 -9.84
N ARG A 16 6.51 -14.49 -9.62
CA ARG A 16 7.32 -15.25 -10.57
C ARG A 16 6.55 -15.65 -11.84
N THR A 17 5.29 -16.05 -11.69
CA THR A 17 4.46 -16.57 -12.79
C THR A 17 3.80 -15.46 -13.60
N LEU A 18 3.12 -14.53 -12.92
CA LEU A 18 2.31 -13.50 -13.56
C LEU A 18 3.14 -12.29 -13.98
N ARG A 19 4.18 -11.95 -13.19
CA ARG A 19 5.06 -10.79 -13.45
C ARG A 19 4.30 -9.48 -13.68
N MET A 20 3.18 -9.33 -12.98
CA MET A 20 2.32 -8.15 -13.06
C MET A 20 2.53 -7.27 -11.83
N PRO A 21 3.13 -6.08 -12.00
CA PRO A 21 3.27 -5.12 -10.91
C PRO A 21 1.94 -4.40 -10.64
N CYS A 22 1.79 -3.89 -9.42
CA CYS A 22 0.78 -2.89 -9.11
C CYS A 22 1.41 -1.52 -9.31
N GLU A 23 0.93 -0.76 -10.29
CA GLU A 23 1.56 0.48 -10.73
C GLU A 23 0.58 1.58 -11.12
N GLU A 24 1.08 2.82 -11.19
CA GLU A 24 0.31 4.03 -11.54
C GLU A 24 -0.89 4.26 -10.61
N ILE A 25 -0.62 4.31 -9.30
CA ILE A 25 -1.65 4.45 -8.26
C ILE A 25 -1.61 5.86 -7.68
N GLU A 26 -2.76 6.53 -7.66
CA GLU A 26 -2.96 7.78 -6.92
C GLU A 26 -3.91 7.57 -5.74
N ILE A 27 -3.44 7.93 -4.55
CA ILE A 27 -4.23 7.94 -3.31
C ILE A 27 -4.28 9.39 -2.82
N ALA A 28 -5.45 10.01 -2.94
CA ALA A 28 -5.60 11.44 -2.66
C ALA A 28 -6.91 11.79 -1.98
N TRP A 29 -6.92 12.91 -1.26
CA TRP A 29 -8.15 13.50 -0.67
C TRP A 29 -8.90 12.55 0.27
N CYS A 30 -8.17 11.70 0.98
CA CYS A 30 -8.71 10.71 1.90
C CYS A 30 -8.48 11.10 3.37
N ALA A 31 -9.42 10.75 4.24
CA ALA A 31 -9.24 10.79 5.69
C ALA A 31 -9.05 9.36 6.24
N MET A 32 -7.87 9.08 6.78
CA MET A 32 -7.50 7.81 7.40
C MET A 32 -7.40 8.06 8.90
N LEU A 33 -8.41 7.62 9.65
CA LEU A 33 -8.66 8.08 11.03
C LEU A 33 -8.30 7.06 12.13
N ASP A 34 -8.11 5.78 11.76
CA ASP A 34 -7.66 4.70 12.64
C ASP A 34 -7.14 3.53 11.80
N GLY A 35 -6.07 2.87 12.24
CA GLY A 35 -5.48 1.71 11.55
C GLY A 35 -3.97 1.55 11.78
N HIS A 36 -3.45 0.33 11.63
CA HIS A 36 -2.01 0.03 11.79
C HIS A 36 -1.11 0.74 10.75
N GLY A 37 -1.70 1.18 9.64
CA GLY A 37 -1.03 1.90 8.57
C GLY A 37 -2.03 2.74 7.78
N GLY A 38 -1.74 4.02 7.52
CA GLY A 38 -2.54 4.85 6.62
C GLY A 38 -2.47 4.29 5.19
N VAL A 39 -1.28 4.33 4.60
CA VAL A 39 -0.96 3.61 3.37
C VAL A 39 0.14 2.61 3.63
N THR A 40 -0.06 1.37 3.19
CA THR A 40 0.95 0.32 3.27
C THR A 40 1.25 -0.29 1.91
N ILE A 41 2.52 -0.56 1.64
CA ILE A 41 2.99 -1.27 0.44
C ILE A 41 3.58 -2.58 0.91
N SER A 42 2.77 -3.65 0.94
CA SER A 42 3.14 -4.90 1.64
C SER A 42 2.00 -5.88 1.89
N SER A 43 2.30 -7.11 2.36
CA SER A 43 3.64 -7.75 2.34
C SER A 43 3.83 -8.57 1.08
N GLU A 44 2.73 -8.94 0.45
CA GLU A 44 2.67 -9.64 -0.82
C GLU A 44 2.94 -8.68 -1.98
N MET A 45 4.21 -8.30 -2.16
CA MET A 45 4.66 -7.34 -3.18
C MET A 45 5.62 -7.95 -4.23
N ALA A 46 5.60 -9.28 -4.38
CA ALA A 46 6.56 -10.02 -5.22
C ALA A 46 6.42 -9.74 -6.72
N GLY A 47 5.26 -9.27 -7.19
CA GLY A 47 5.07 -8.79 -8.57
C GLY A 47 5.67 -7.40 -8.83
N GLY A 48 6.12 -6.71 -7.77
CA GLY A 48 6.60 -5.33 -7.81
C GLY A 48 5.50 -4.30 -7.54
N VAL A 49 5.87 -3.17 -6.94
CA VAL A 49 5.00 -2.01 -6.75
C VAL A 49 5.80 -0.77 -7.15
N ARG A 50 5.29 0.04 -8.07
CA ARG A 50 5.99 1.24 -8.59
C ARG A 50 5.01 2.37 -8.90
N HIS A 51 5.51 3.61 -8.86
CA HIS A 51 4.73 4.82 -9.18
C HIS A 51 3.44 4.94 -8.35
N VAL A 52 3.59 4.91 -7.03
CA VAL A 52 2.49 5.17 -6.09
C VAL A 52 2.62 6.59 -5.55
N ARG A 53 1.59 7.41 -5.78
CA ARG A 53 1.53 8.81 -5.36
C ARG A 53 0.47 8.96 -4.27
N VAL A 54 0.88 9.40 -3.09
CA VAL A 54 -0.01 9.66 -1.95
C VAL A 54 0.07 11.13 -1.58
N HIS A 55 -1.03 11.87 -1.65
CA HIS A 55 -1.04 13.30 -1.36
C HIS A 55 -2.39 13.84 -0.89
N HIS A 56 -2.40 14.98 -0.20
CA HIS A 56 -3.64 15.61 0.28
C HIS A 56 -4.50 14.66 1.13
N CYS A 57 -3.86 13.78 1.90
CA CYS A 57 -4.54 12.86 2.80
C CYS A 57 -4.40 13.33 4.24
N TRP A 58 -5.50 13.27 4.99
CA TRP A 58 -5.51 13.48 6.42
C TRP A 58 -5.32 12.13 7.12
N MET A 59 -4.11 11.89 7.63
CA MET A 59 -3.79 10.67 8.39
C MET A 59 -3.71 11.03 9.88
N ARG A 60 -4.63 10.52 10.68
CA ARG A 60 -4.71 10.79 12.12
C ARG A 60 -5.10 9.51 12.84
N GLY A 61 -4.49 9.25 13.99
CA GLY A 61 -4.82 8.06 14.79
C GLY A 61 -4.23 6.75 14.27
N ASN A 62 -3.58 6.74 13.09
CA ASN A 62 -2.85 5.58 12.62
C ASN A 62 -1.55 5.35 13.42
N ASP A 63 -1.16 4.09 13.61
CA ASP A 63 0.16 3.76 14.18
C ASP A 63 1.31 4.30 13.31
N ARG A 64 1.12 4.25 11.98
CA ARG A 64 2.09 4.67 10.96
C ARG A 64 1.33 5.31 9.79
N GLY A 65 1.77 6.48 9.32
CA GLY A 65 1.16 7.12 8.14
C GLY A 65 1.46 6.35 6.84
N LEU A 66 2.73 6.03 6.61
CA LEU A 66 3.21 5.21 5.50
C LEU A 66 4.01 4.02 6.06
N ARG A 67 3.76 2.81 5.55
CA ARG A 67 4.50 1.60 5.96
C ARG A 67 4.86 0.72 4.77
N ILE A 68 6.14 0.35 4.65
CA ILE A 68 6.63 -0.59 3.64
C ILE A 68 7.09 -1.86 4.35
N LYS A 69 6.58 -3.03 3.92
CA LYS A 69 6.94 -4.36 4.45
C LYS A 69 7.24 -5.29 3.27
N THR A 70 8.26 -6.13 3.38
CA THR A 70 8.66 -7.12 2.36
C THR A 70 8.85 -8.49 3.01
#